data_AF-A0A3B9H0I2-F1
#
_entry.id   AF-A0A3B9H0I2-F1
#
_cell.length_a   1.000
_cell.length_b   1.000
_cell.length_c   1.000
_cell.angle_alpha   90.00
_cell.angle_beta   90.00
_cell.angle_gamma   90.00
#
_symmetry.space_group_name_H-M   'P 1'
#
loop_
_entity.id
_entity.type
_entity.pdbx_description
1 polymer ?
#
loop_
_entity_poly.entity_id
_entity_poly.type
_entity_poly.pdbx_seq_one_letter_code
_entity_poly.pdbx_strand_id
1 'polypeptide(L)' 'MGLTASGVSRSVARLETRIGVRLFDRTSRTATLTEEGDRFYSQVMPLLASIEDAAGG' A
#
# COMPACT_ATOMS: atom_id res chain seq x y z
N MET A 1 3.47 14.99 -9.47
CA MET A 1 4.34 13.80 -9.60
C MET A 1 3.52 12.68 -10.24
N GLY A 2 3.76 12.40 -11.52
CA GLY A 2 2.86 11.57 -12.34
C GLY A 2 3.14 10.07 -12.21
N LEU A 3 2.65 9.44 -11.15
CA LEU A 3 2.53 7.99 -11.13
C LEU A 3 1.35 7.60 -12.03
N THR A 4 1.59 6.77 -13.05
CA THR A 4 0.49 6.18 -13.82
C THR A 4 -0.24 5.16 -12.95
N ALA A 5 -1.55 5.01 -13.14
CA ALA A 5 -2.35 4.01 -12.41
C ALA A 5 -1.78 2.58 -12.58
N SER A 6 -1.19 2.28 -13.73
CA SER A 6 -0.50 1.01 -13.99
C SER A 6 0.82 0.88 -13.24
N GLY A 7 1.56 1.97 -13.06
CA GLY A 7 2.77 2.04 -12.25
C GLY A 7 2.47 1.77 -10.77
N VAL A 8 1.47 2.46 -10.21
CA VAL A 8 1.00 2.22 -8.84
C VAL A 8 0.54 0.77 -8.67
N SER A 9 -0.24 0.27 -9.62
CA SER A 9 -0.76 -1.11 -9.56
C SER A 9 0.36 -2.15 -9.50
N ARG A 10 1.42 -1.96 -10.30
CA ARG A 10 2.58 -2.86 -10.34
C ARG A 10 3.43 -2.76 -9.08
N SER A 11 3.60 -1.57 -8.50
CA SER A 11 4.33 -1.40 -7.24
C SER A 11 3.61 -2.09 -6.08
N VAL A 12 2.28 -1.96 -6.01
CA VAL A 12 1.47 -2.67 -5.00
C VAL A 12 1.55 -4.18 -5.19
N ALA A 13 1.43 -4.68 -6.42
CA ALA A 13 1.54 -6.12 -6.67
C ALA A 13 2.89 -6.70 -6.24
N ARG A 14 3.99 -5.96 -6.43
CA ARG A 14 5.31 -6.35 -5.92
C ARG A 14 5.37 -6.36 -4.39
N LEU A 15 4.74 -5.38 -3.75
CA LEU A 15 4.65 -5.33 -2.30
C LEU A 15 3.91 -6.54 -1.75
N GLU A 16 2.72 -6.83 -2.30
CA GLU A 16 1.88 -7.98 -1.94
C GLU A 16 2.66 -9.30 -2.09
N THR A 17 3.35 -9.50 -3.22
CA THR A 17 4.22 -10.68 -3.42
C THR A 17 5.33 -10.76 -2.39
N ARG A 18 5.96 -9.64 -2.02
CA ARG A 18 7.07 -9.62 -1.06
C ARG A 18 6.61 -9.96 0.35
N ILE A 19 5.43 -9.53 0.75
CA ILE A 19 4.89 -9.77 2.10
C ILE A 19 4.03 -11.04 2.18
N GLY A 20 3.68 -11.64 1.04
CA GLY A 20 2.85 -12.85 0.96
C GLY A 20 1.37 -12.62 1.27
N VAL A 21 0.91 -11.38 1.24
CA VAL A 21 -0.44 -10.96 1.63
C VAL A 21 -1.05 -10.13 0.53
N ARG A 22 -2.34 -10.35 0.24
CA ARG A 22 -3.12 -9.51 -0.67
C ARG A 22 -3.70 -8.33 0.12
N LEU A 23 -3.34 -7.11 -0.28
CA LEU A 23 -3.77 -5.87 0.37
C LEU A 23 -5.00 -5.27 -0.29
N PHE A 24 -5.18 -5.50 -1.61
CA PHE A 24 -6.32 -4.97 -2.35
C PHE A 24 -7.08 -6.05 -3.12
N ASP A 25 -8.40 -6.00 -3.04
CA ASP A 25 -9.30 -6.63 -4.00
C ASP A 25 -9.50 -5.68 -5.18
N ARG A 26 -9.00 -6.08 -6.34
CA ARG A 26 -9.03 -5.25 -7.57
C ARG A 26 -9.95 -5.85 -8.60
N THR A 27 -10.83 -5.00 -9.12
CA THR A 27 -11.59 -5.24 -10.35
C THR A 27 -11.10 -4.27 -11.43
N SER A 28 -11.58 -4.43 -12.67
CA SER A 28 -11.26 -3.49 -13.76
C SER A 28 -11.77 -2.06 -13.53
N ARG A 29 -12.60 -1.85 -12.49
CA ARG A 29 -13.27 -0.57 -12.21
C ARG A 29 -12.96 0.00 -10.83
N THR A 30 -12.59 -0.84 -9.87
CA THR A 30 -12.43 -0.45 -8.46
C THR A 30 -11.30 -1.22 -7.78
N ALA A 31 -10.74 -0.63 -6.74
CA ALA A 31 -9.85 -1.30 -5.81
C ALA A 31 -10.32 -1.01 -4.39
N THR A 32 -10.47 -2.05 -3.57
CA THR A 32 -10.85 -1.95 -2.16
C THR A 32 -9.81 -2.67 -1.31
N LEU A 33 -9.61 -2.25 -0.07
CA LEU A 33 -8.73 -2.97 0.86
C LEU A 33 -9.36 -4.33 1.21
N THR A 34 -8.51 -5.34 1.34
CA THR A 34 -8.87 -6.58 2.03
C THR A 34 -8.82 -6.34 3.55
N GLU A 35 -9.33 -7.28 4.34
CA GLU A 35 -9.18 -7.25 5.81
C GLU A 35 -7.70 -7.20 6.22
N GLU A 36 -6.87 -8.02 5.58
CA GLU A 36 -5.42 -8.00 5.78
C GLU A 36 -4.78 -6.68 5.35
N GLY A 37 -5.30 -6.08 4.28
CA GLY A 37 -4.89 -4.77 3.77
C GLY A 37 -5.15 -3.66 4.79
N ASP A 38 -6.33 -3.66 5.39
CA ASP A 38 -6.72 -2.71 6.43
C ASP A 38 -5.84 -2.87 7.70
N ARG A 39 -5.60 -4.10 8.12
CA ARG A 39 -4.70 -4.42 9.24
C ARG A 39 -3.27 -3.96 8.96
N PHE A 40 -2.74 -4.27 7.78
CA PHE A 40 -1.40 -3.85 7.36
C PHE A 40 -1.28 -2.32 7.33
N TYR A 41 -2.26 -1.64 6.72
CA TYR A 41 -2.29 -0.18 6.64
C TYR A 41 -2.29 0.46 8.04
N SER A 42 -3.16 -0.02 8.93
CA SER A 42 -3.28 0.49 10.30
C SER A 42 -2.01 0.33 11.13
N GLN A 43 -1.20 -0.71 10.85
CA GLN A 43 0.07 -0.95 11.54
C GLN A 43 1.24 -0.17 10.93
N VAL A 44 1.26 0.00 9.61
CA VAL A 44 2.40 0.59 8.88
C VAL A 44 2.33 2.11 8.84
N MET A 45 1.13 2.71 8.73
CA MET A 45 0.99 4.17 8.64
C MET A 45 1.64 4.92 9.82
N PRO A 46 1.43 4.52 11.09
CA PRO A 46 2.08 5.19 12.22
C PRO A 46 3.62 5.10 12.17
N LEU A 47 4.15 3.97 11.68
CA LEU A 47 5.60 3.76 11.52
C LEU A 47 6.17 4.66 10.42
N LEU A 48 5.46 4.78 9.29
CA LEU A 48 5.86 5.68 8.22
C LEU A 48 5.82 7.14 8.68
N ALA A 49 4.77 7.56 9.38
CA ALA A 49 4.69 8.90 9.96
C ALA A 49 5.87 9.16 10.92
N SER A 50 6.20 8.19 11.77
CA SER A 50 7.36 8.30 12.68
C SER A 50 8.69 8.42 11.92
N ILE A 51 8.84 7.75 10.78
CA ILE A 51 10.02 7.86 9.90
C ILE A 51 10.07 9.24 9.25
N GLU A 52 8.93 9.77 8.77
CA GLU A 52 8.82 11.11 8.19
C GLU A 52 9.18 12.19 9.22
N ASP A 53 8.64 12.08 10.43
CA ASP A 53 8.96 12.98 11.55
C ASP A 53 10.47 12.93 11.89
N ALA A 54 11.05 11.73 11.98
CA ALA A 54 12.47 11.56 12.29
C ALA A 54 13.39 12.02 11.15
N ALA A 55 12.95 11.90 9.90
CA ALA A 55 13.67 12.39 8.72
C ALA A 55 13.67 13.93 8.62
N GLY A 56 12.99 14.62 9.55
CA GLY A 56 12.95 16.08 9.62
C GLY A 56 11.94 16.69 8.65
N GLY A 57 10.73 16.12 8.61
CA GLY A 57 9.59 16.74 7.93
C GLY A 57 9.40 18.23 8.25
#